data_AF-A0A353XZ04-F1
#
_entry.id   AF-A0A353XZ04-F1
#
_cell.length_a   1.000
_cell.length_b   1.000
_cell.length_c   1.000
_cell.angle_alpha   90.00
_cell.angle_beta   90.00
_cell.angle_gamma   90.00
#
_symmetry.space_group_name_H-M   'P 1'
#
loop_
_entity.id
_entity.type
_entity.pdbx_description
1 polymer ?
#
loop_
_entity_poly.entity_id
_entity_poly.type
_entity_poly.pdbx_seq_one_letter_code
_entity_poly.pdbx_strand_id
1 'polypeptide(L)'
;EKFSVVKTLQAIEESNVVLMLLDAQQGVTEQDTHLAGHVLDSGRALVMVVNKWDGLTPPQREKVKEELKRRLYFLDFASWHFVSALHGSGVGLLLKNVQHAYANAVRDFKTNRLTEILESIVTEHQPPMARGRRIKLRYAHQGGKNPPRIIIHGKQTDAVPASYRRYMAKRFHKVLQLSGTPLRVEFRTGGNPFKEKGKRSSKLTPGQKYRLNKKGERSR
;
A
#
# COMPACT_ATOMS: atom_id res chain seq x y z
N GLU A 1 8.09 3.19 -32.06
CA GLU A 1 7.71 2.67 -30.72
C GLU A 1 8.21 3.52 -29.54
N LYS A 2 9.49 3.90 -29.46
CA LYS A 2 10.05 4.66 -28.31
C LYS A 2 9.28 5.94 -27.93
N PHE A 3 8.81 6.72 -28.91
CA PHE A 3 8.00 7.94 -28.65
C PHE A 3 6.62 7.65 -28.06
N SER A 4 6.05 6.47 -28.33
CA SER A 4 4.74 6.08 -27.79
C SER A 4 4.85 5.78 -26.29
N VAL A 5 5.93 5.09 -25.88
CA VAL A 5 6.17 4.72 -24.48
C VAL A 5 6.32 5.95 -23.59
N VAL A 6 7.10 6.95 -24.00
CA VAL A 6 7.31 8.19 -23.22
C VAL A 6 5.99 8.92 -22.99
N LYS A 7 5.17 9.05 -24.04
CA LYS A 7 3.85 9.69 -23.92
C LYS A 7 2.92 8.91 -22.98
N THR A 8 2.95 7.58 -23.03
CA THR A 8 2.15 6.74 -22.13
C THR A 8 2.56 6.92 -20.67
N LEU A 9 3.86 6.95 -20.38
CA LEU A 9 4.36 7.18 -19.01
C LEU A 9 3.96 8.56 -18.49
N GLN A 10 4.10 9.60 -19.31
CA GLN A 10 3.66 10.95 -18.96
C GLN A 10 2.14 10.99 -18.71
N ALA A 11 1.34 10.34 -19.57
CA ALA A 11 -0.11 10.27 -19.38
C ALA A 11 -0.49 9.57 -18.06
N ILE A 12 0.24 8.54 -17.64
CA ILE A 12 0.04 7.88 -16.34
C ILE A 12 0.33 8.85 -15.19
N GLU A 13 1.42 9.62 -15.27
CA GLU A 13 1.79 10.58 -14.23
C GLU A 13 0.80 11.76 -14.12
N GLU A 14 0.21 12.18 -15.23
CA GLU A 14 -0.78 13.26 -15.25
C GLU A 14 -2.19 12.79 -14.84
N SER A 15 -2.46 11.49 -14.90
CA SER A 15 -3.78 10.91 -14.62
C SER A 15 -4.03 10.65 -13.14
N ASN A 16 -5.28 10.75 -12.69
CA ASN A 16 -5.69 10.23 -11.37
C ASN A 16 -6.12 8.76 -11.45
N VAL A 17 -6.78 8.39 -12.55
CA VAL A 17 -7.26 7.04 -12.83
C VAL A 17 -6.78 6.62 -14.21
N VAL A 18 -6.15 5.46 -14.28
CA VAL A 18 -5.72 4.84 -15.52
C VAL A 18 -6.71 3.73 -15.87
N LEU A 19 -7.26 3.78 -17.08
CA LEU A 19 -8.05 2.71 -17.65
C LEU A 19 -7.16 1.89 -18.58
N MET A 20 -6.84 0.67 -18.18
CA MET A 20 -5.93 -0.20 -18.91
C MET A 20 -6.72 -1.25 -19.69
N LEU A 21 -6.61 -1.19 -21.02
CA LEU A 21 -7.31 -2.07 -21.94
C LEU A 21 -6.43 -3.27 -22.31
N LEU A 22 -6.96 -4.48 -22.16
CA LEU A 22 -6.34 -5.74 -22.56
C LEU A 22 -7.21 -6.45 -23.60
N ASP A 23 -6.59 -7.17 -24.52
CA ASP A 23 -7.28 -8.02 -25.48
C ASP A 23 -7.44 -9.45 -24.92
N ALA A 24 -8.68 -9.89 -24.70
CA ALA A 24 -8.96 -11.20 -24.12
C ALA A 24 -8.51 -12.38 -25.02
N GLN A 25 -8.35 -12.17 -26.32
CA GLN A 25 -7.95 -13.22 -27.27
C GLN A 25 -6.44 -13.37 -27.36
N GLN A 26 -5.69 -12.28 -27.16
CA GLN A 26 -4.22 -12.28 -27.18
C GLN A 26 -3.62 -12.68 -25.83
N GLY A 27 -4.38 -12.53 -24.74
CA GLY A 27 -3.89 -12.78 -23.38
C GLY A 27 -3.02 -11.62 -22.88
N VAL A 28 -2.30 -11.85 -21.79
CA VAL A 28 -1.46 -10.80 -21.16
C VAL A 28 -0.04 -10.89 -21.69
N THR A 29 0.41 -9.82 -22.32
CA THR A 29 1.78 -9.70 -22.83
C THR A 29 2.75 -9.23 -21.75
N GLU A 30 4.06 -9.31 -22.03
CA GLU A 30 5.10 -8.77 -21.15
C GLU A 30 4.99 -7.24 -21.05
N GLN A 31 4.69 -6.57 -22.18
CA GLN A 31 4.48 -5.12 -22.22
C GLN A 31 3.31 -4.68 -21.34
N ASP A 32 2.20 -5.42 -21.34
CA ASP A 32 1.06 -5.15 -20.46
C ASP A 32 1.46 -5.24 -18.98
N THR A 33 2.24 -6.27 -18.65
CA THR A 33 2.72 -6.48 -17.28
C THR A 33 3.61 -5.33 -16.82
N HIS A 34 4.53 -4.88 -17.67
CA HIS A 34 5.39 -3.72 -17.37
C HIS A 34 4.57 -2.44 -17.20
N LEU A 35 3.62 -2.18 -18.10
CA LEU A 35 2.79 -0.99 -18.03
C LEU A 35 1.94 -0.97 -16.74
N ALA A 36 1.34 -2.10 -16.39
CA ALA A 36 0.59 -2.25 -15.15
C ALA A 36 1.47 -2.01 -13.89
N GLY A 37 2.72 -2.51 -13.92
CA GLY A 37 3.70 -2.23 -12.87
C GLY A 37 3.97 -0.74 -12.72
N HIS A 38 4.18 -0.03 -13.83
CA HIS A 38 4.38 1.42 -13.81
C HIS A 38 3.20 2.20 -13.26
N VAL A 39 1.96 1.78 -13.55
CA VAL A 39 0.75 2.40 -12.96
C VAL A 39 0.72 2.22 -11.45
N LEU A 40 1.05 1.03 -10.94
CA LEU A 40 1.14 0.73 -9.52
C LEU A 40 2.23 1.57 -8.82
N ASP A 41 3.41 1.67 -9.43
CA ASP A 41 4.53 2.46 -8.91
C ASP A 41 4.21 3.96 -8.88
N SER A 42 3.49 4.44 -9.89
CA SER A 42 2.94 5.80 -9.93
C SER A 42 1.85 6.04 -8.89
N GLY A 43 1.28 4.98 -8.31
CA GLY A 43 0.25 5.04 -7.29
C GLY A 43 -1.12 5.48 -7.81
N ARG A 44 -1.38 5.32 -9.11
CA ARG A 44 -2.65 5.74 -9.71
C ARG A 44 -3.73 4.71 -9.48
N ALA A 45 -4.98 5.18 -9.44
CA ALA A 45 -6.11 4.27 -9.46
C ALA A 45 -6.12 3.53 -10.81
N LEU A 46 -6.51 2.26 -10.81
CA LEU A 46 -6.43 1.39 -11.97
C LEU A 46 -7.74 0.63 -12.17
N VAL A 47 -8.29 0.77 -13.38
CA VAL A 47 -9.44 0.02 -13.87
C VAL A 47 -8.97 -0.86 -15.00
N MET A 48 -9.03 -2.18 -14.81
CA MET A 48 -8.65 -3.17 -15.83
C MET A 48 -9.85 -3.48 -16.71
N VAL A 49 -9.69 -3.32 -18.02
CA VAL A 49 -10.74 -3.55 -19.01
C VAL A 49 -10.28 -4.63 -19.97
N VAL A 50 -10.93 -5.77 -19.96
CA VAL A 50 -10.64 -6.92 -20.82
C VAL A 50 -11.65 -6.90 -21.97
N ASN A 51 -11.18 -6.51 -23.14
CA ASN A 51 -11.98 -6.31 -24.35
C ASN A 51 -12.07 -7.59 -25.20
N LYS A 52 -12.99 -7.60 -26.19
CA LYS A 52 -13.28 -8.74 -27.08
C LYS A 52 -13.80 -9.98 -26.33
N TRP A 53 -14.53 -9.74 -25.24
CA TRP A 53 -15.03 -10.81 -24.38
C TRP A 53 -16.16 -11.65 -25.00
N ASP A 54 -16.85 -11.08 -26.00
CA ASP A 54 -17.90 -11.71 -26.78
C ASP A 54 -17.41 -12.93 -27.58
N GLY A 55 -16.19 -12.87 -28.13
CA GLY A 55 -15.61 -13.93 -28.95
C GLY A 55 -15.08 -15.16 -28.18
N LEU A 56 -15.36 -15.29 -26.88
CA LEU A 56 -14.85 -16.36 -26.03
C LEU A 56 -15.96 -17.28 -25.51
N THR A 57 -15.73 -18.59 -25.62
CA THR A 57 -16.54 -19.64 -24.99
C THR A 57 -16.32 -19.68 -23.46
N PRO A 58 -17.23 -20.28 -22.67
CA PRO A 58 -17.06 -20.36 -21.21
C PRO A 58 -15.72 -20.98 -20.74
N PRO A 59 -15.21 -22.08 -21.33
CA PRO A 59 -13.90 -22.61 -20.97
C PRO A 59 -12.74 -21.66 -21.28
N GLN A 60 -12.82 -20.93 -22.40
CA GLN A 60 -11.79 -19.95 -22.76
C GLN A 60 -11.81 -18.75 -21.80
N ARG A 61 -12.99 -18.29 -21.40
CA ARG A 61 -13.14 -17.21 -20.42
C ARG A 61 -12.49 -17.56 -19.08
N GLU A 62 -12.62 -18.81 -18.63
CA GLU A 62 -11.99 -19.22 -17.38
C GLU A 62 -10.47 -19.26 -17.50
N LYS A 63 -9.94 -19.80 -18.60
CA LYS A 63 -8.49 -19.76 -18.90
C LYS A 63 -7.93 -18.34 -18.88
N VAL A 64 -8.64 -17.38 -19.49
CA VAL A 64 -8.23 -15.96 -19.49
C VAL A 64 -8.22 -15.40 -18.06
N LYS A 65 -9.25 -15.68 -17.25
CA LYS A 65 -9.28 -15.22 -15.84
C LYS A 65 -8.14 -15.79 -15.01
N GLU A 66 -7.82 -17.07 -15.19
CA GLU A 66 -6.69 -17.72 -14.51
C GLU A 66 -5.36 -17.10 -14.94
N GLU A 67 -5.18 -16.84 -16.24
CA GLU A 67 -3.99 -16.17 -16.74
C GLU A 67 -3.82 -14.75 -16.19
N LEU A 68 -4.90 -13.96 -16.15
CA LEU A 68 -4.91 -12.62 -15.58
C LEU A 68 -4.50 -12.65 -14.10
N LYS A 69 -5.09 -13.55 -13.31
CA LYS A 69 -4.73 -13.72 -11.89
C LYS A 69 -3.27 -14.12 -11.70
N ARG A 70 -2.74 -14.97 -12.58
CA ARG A 70 -1.37 -15.49 -12.49
C ARG A 70 -0.34 -14.42 -12.86
N ARG A 71 -0.51 -13.73 -13.99
CA ARG A 71 0.46 -12.75 -14.51
C ARG A 71 0.34 -11.39 -13.82
N LEU A 72 -0.87 -10.98 -13.44
CA LEU A 72 -1.16 -9.67 -12.84
C LEU A 72 -1.54 -9.78 -11.35
N TYR A 73 -0.96 -10.75 -10.64
CA TYR A 73 -1.22 -11.01 -9.22
C TYR A 73 -0.95 -9.79 -8.31
N PHE A 74 -0.06 -8.88 -8.72
CA PHE A 74 0.26 -7.66 -7.98
C PHE A 74 -0.85 -6.59 -8.08
N LEU A 75 -1.85 -6.81 -8.94
CA LEU A 75 -3.02 -5.95 -9.14
C LEU A 75 -4.28 -6.46 -8.42
N ASP A 76 -4.12 -7.15 -7.29
CA ASP A 76 -5.24 -7.65 -6.45
C ASP A 76 -6.28 -6.57 -6.10
N PHE A 77 -5.89 -5.28 -6.10
CA PHE A 77 -6.78 -4.15 -5.82
C PHE A 77 -7.58 -3.67 -7.04
N ALA A 78 -7.16 -4.00 -8.25
CA ALA A 78 -7.73 -3.45 -9.47
C ALA A 78 -9.13 -3.99 -9.73
N SER A 79 -10.00 -3.15 -10.29
CA SER A 79 -11.35 -3.55 -10.69
C SER A 79 -11.32 -4.11 -12.11
N TRP A 80 -11.73 -5.37 -12.26
CA TRP A 80 -11.76 -6.08 -13.54
C TRP A 80 -13.12 -5.95 -14.22
N HIS A 81 -13.12 -5.47 -15.46
CA HIS A 81 -14.31 -5.32 -16.27
C HIS A 81 -14.13 -6.00 -17.61
N PHE A 82 -15.08 -6.85 -17.97
CA PHE A 82 -15.08 -7.58 -19.24
C PHE A 82 -16.06 -6.92 -20.19
N VAL A 83 -15.59 -6.50 -21.36
CA VAL A 83 -16.37 -5.70 -22.31
C VAL A 83 -16.25 -6.23 -23.73
N SER A 84 -17.22 -5.83 -24.55
CA SER A 84 -17.13 -5.88 -26.01
C SER A 84 -17.30 -4.47 -26.53
N ALA A 85 -16.22 -3.83 -26.95
CA ALA A 85 -16.29 -2.51 -27.57
C ALA A 85 -17.09 -2.55 -28.88
N LEU A 86 -16.99 -3.65 -29.64
CA LEU A 86 -17.70 -3.83 -30.91
C LEU A 86 -19.22 -3.88 -30.72
N HIS A 87 -19.70 -4.61 -29.71
CA HIS A 87 -21.12 -4.76 -29.42
C HIS A 87 -21.64 -3.80 -28.35
N GLY A 88 -20.81 -2.86 -27.87
CA GLY A 88 -21.13 -1.91 -26.80
C GLY A 88 -21.36 -2.52 -25.41
N SER A 89 -21.24 -3.84 -25.27
CA SER A 89 -21.53 -4.55 -24.03
C SER A 89 -20.54 -4.20 -22.93
N GLY A 90 -21.03 -3.72 -21.78
CA GLY A 90 -20.23 -3.36 -20.61
C GLY A 90 -19.53 -1.99 -20.67
N VAL A 91 -19.52 -1.32 -21.84
CA VAL A 91 -18.85 -0.02 -22.03
C VAL A 91 -19.50 1.09 -21.21
N GLY A 92 -20.83 1.12 -21.14
CA GLY A 92 -21.58 2.15 -20.40
C GLY A 92 -21.29 2.17 -18.89
N LEU A 93 -20.75 1.07 -18.33
CA LEU A 93 -20.39 0.99 -16.91
C LEU A 93 -18.99 1.53 -16.62
N LEU A 94 -18.12 1.67 -17.62
CA LEU A 94 -16.71 2.04 -17.43
C LEU A 94 -16.54 3.38 -16.73
N LEU A 95 -17.32 4.39 -17.11
CA LEU A 95 -17.28 5.71 -16.48
C LEU A 95 -17.64 5.65 -14.99
N LYS A 96 -18.64 4.86 -14.62
CA LYS A 96 -19.02 4.63 -13.22
C LYS A 96 -17.89 3.96 -12.44
N ASN A 97 -17.21 3.00 -13.05
CA ASN A 97 -16.08 2.31 -12.41
C ASN A 97 -14.88 3.23 -12.22
N VAL A 98 -14.59 4.10 -13.20
CA VAL A 98 -13.57 5.14 -13.07
C VAL A 98 -13.89 6.11 -11.94
N GLN A 99 -15.13 6.58 -11.84
CA GLN A 99 -15.58 7.45 -10.75
C GLN A 99 -15.45 6.75 -9.39
N HIS A 100 -15.79 5.46 -9.30
CA HIS A 100 -15.66 4.68 -8.09
C HIS A 100 -14.19 4.50 -7.66
N ALA A 101 -13.30 4.17 -8.60
CA ALA A 101 -11.86 4.06 -8.36
C ALA A 101 -11.27 5.39 -7.89
N TYR A 102 -11.66 6.50 -8.53
CA TYR A 102 -11.26 7.86 -8.13
C TYR A 102 -11.73 8.19 -6.72
N ALA A 103 -13.02 7.96 -6.42
CA ALA A 103 -13.60 8.23 -5.12
C ALA A 103 -12.86 7.48 -4.00
N ASN A 104 -12.49 6.22 -4.23
CA ASN A 104 -11.67 5.44 -3.31
C ASN A 104 -10.25 6.00 -3.18
N ALA A 105 -9.64 6.45 -4.28
CA ALA A 105 -8.28 6.99 -4.28
C ALA A 105 -8.14 8.28 -3.47
N VAL A 106 -9.18 9.12 -3.42
CA VAL A 106 -9.16 10.43 -2.72
C VAL A 106 -9.95 10.44 -1.40
N ARG A 107 -10.49 9.30 -0.98
CA ARG A 107 -11.35 9.20 0.22
C ARG A 107 -10.64 9.63 1.49
N ASP A 108 -11.36 10.34 2.36
CA ASP A 108 -10.92 10.72 3.70
C ASP A 108 -11.19 9.64 4.74
N PHE A 109 -10.24 9.44 5.65
CA PHE A 109 -10.36 8.52 6.77
C PHE A 109 -10.05 9.22 8.08
N LYS A 110 -10.99 9.15 9.03
CA LYS A 110 -10.75 9.64 10.39
C LYS A 110 -9.68 8.80 11.09
N THR A 111 -8.76 9.45 11.79
CA THR A 111 -7.68 8.82 12.57
C THR A 111 -8.20 7.76 13.54
N ASN A 112 -9.32 8.03 14.23
CA ASN A 112 -9.93 7.07 15.16
C ASN A 112 -10.32 5.78 14.43
N ARG A 113 -10.99 5.90 13.27
CA ARG A 113 -11.39 4.74 12.48
C ARG A 113 -10.19 3.92 12.00
N LEU A 114 -9.13 4.57 11.53
CA LEU A 114 -7.91 3.87 11.11
C LEU A 114 -7.21 3.17 12.30
N THR A 115 -7.27 3.77 13.48
CA THR A 115 -6.68 3.21 14.70
C THR A 115 -7.49 2.02 15.23
N GLU A 116 -8.82 2.07 15.19
CA GLU A 116 -9.67 0.91 15.49
C GLU A 116 -9.36 -0.28 14.56
N ILE A 117 -9.24 -0.01 13.26
CA ILE A 117 -8.88 -1.04 12.27
C ILE A 117 -7.49 -1.60 12.56
N LEU A 118 -6.52 -0.74 12.90
CA LEU A 118 -5.17 -1.16 13.29
C LEU A 118 -5.22 -2.14 14.48
N GLU A 119 -5.93 -1.78 15.54
CA GLU A 119 -6.04 -2.60 16.76
C GLU A 119 -6.70 -3.95 16.46
N SER A 120 -7.76 -3.95 15.65
CA SER A 120 -8.41 -5.17 15.15
C SER A 120 -7.41 -6.08 14.41
N ILE A 121 -6.64 -5.54 13.46
CA ILE A 121 -5.66 -6.29 12.66
C ILE A 121 -4.56 -6.87 13.56
N VAL A 122 -4.03 -6.08 14.49
CA VAL A 122 -2.97 -6.51 15.41
C VAL A 122 -3.45 -7.59 16.40
N THR A 123 -4.72 -7.52 16.79
CA THR A 123 -5.35 -8.51 17.67
C THR A 123 -5.51 -9.85 16.97
N GLU A 124 -5.98 -9.84 15.72
CA GLU A 124 -6.13 -11.03 14.88
C GLU A 124 -4.77 -11.69 14.59
N HIS A 125 -3.75 -10.89 14.24
CA HIS A 125 -2.41 -11.40 13.99
C HIS A 125 -1.35 -10.47 14.55
N GLN A 126 -0.68 -10.94 15.61
CA GLN A 126 0.27 -10.15 16.37
C GLN A 126 1.58 -9.94 15.59
N PRO A 127 2.22 -8.76 15.68
CA PRO A 127 3.51 -8.53 15.05
C PRO A 127 4.59 -9.40 15.71
N PRO A 128 5.57 -9.90 14.92
CA PRO A 128 6.66 -10.71 15.45
C PRO A 128 7.54 -9.90 16.41
N MET A 129 8.28 -10.61 17.26
CA MET A 129 9.29 -9.99 18.11
C MET A 129 10.49 -9.55 17.28
N ALA A 130 11.07 -8.41 17.65
CA ALA A 130 12.30 -7.90 17.07
C ALA A 130 13.29 -7.54 18.19
N ARG A 131 14.52 -8.07 18.10
CA ARG A 131 15.59 -7.79 19.08
C ARG A 131 15.15 -8.05 20.53
N GLY A 132 14.49 -9.18 20.77
CA GLY A 132 14.02 -9.60 22.10
C GLY A 132 12.88 -8.76 22.69
N ARG A 133 12.30 -7.82 21.94
CA ARG A 133 11.16 -7.02 22.36
C ARG A 133 10.05 -7.08 21.33
N ARG A 134 8.82 -6.87 21.78
CA ARG A 134 7.66 -6.85 20.92
C ARG A 134 7.51 -5.49 20.24
N ILE A 135 7.26 -5.51 18.93
CA ILE A 135 6.92 -4.31 18.16
C ILE A 135 5.58 -3.78 18.68
N LYS A 136 5.51 -2.47 18.96
CA LYS A 136 4.28 -1.84 19.47
C LYS A 136 3.76 -0.84 18.45
N LEU A 137 2.72 -1.21 17.72
CA LEU A 137 1.95 -0.30 16.86
C LEU A 137 0.88 0.37 17.71
N ARG A 138 0.76 1.71 17.64
CA ARG A 138 -0.02 2.51 18.59
C ARG A 138 -1.25 3.16 17.98
N TYR A 139 -1.08 3.80 16.84
CA TYR A 139 -2.17 4.46 16.14
C TYR A 139 -1.84 4.59 14.66
N ALA A 140 -2.87 4.83 13.85
CA ALA A 140 -2.75 5.04 12.41
C ALA A 140 -3.49 6.31 12.00
N HIS A 141 -2.93 7.06 11.06
CA HIS A 141 -3.58 8.22 10.46
C HIS A 141 -3.38 8.23 8.94
N GLN A 142 -4.20 8.99 8.23
CA GLN A 142 -4.06 9.18 6.80
C GLN A 142 -2.94 10.20 6.53
N GLY A 143 -1.92 9.79 5.77
CA GLY A 143 -0.77 10.61 5.40
C GLY A 143 -0.76 11.10 3.96
N GLY A 144 -1.82 10.82 3.19
CA GLY A 144 -1.90 11.21 1.78
C GLY A 144 -3.12 10.62 1.08
N LYS A 145 -3.35 11.11 -0.14
CA LYS A 145 -4.42 10.73 -1.05
C LYS A 145 -3.84 10.50 -2.44
N ASN A 146 -4.55 9.71 -3.26
CA ASN A 146 -4.20 9.40 -4.65
C ASN A 146 -2.73 8.96 -4.84
N PRO A 147 -2.32 7.83 -4.23
CA PRO A 147 -3.16 6.82 -3.57
C PRO A 147 -3.34 7.09 -2.06
N PRO A 148 -4.38 6.51 -1.42
CA PRO A 148 -4.52 6.54 0.03
C PRO A 148 -3.23 6.03 0.69
N ARG A 149 -2.69 6.84 1.61
CA ARG A 149 -1.50 6.48 2.38
C ARG A 149 -1.87 6.44 3.86
N ILE A 150 -1.64 5.29 4.50
CA ILE A 150 -1.84 5.11 5.94
C ILE A 150 -0.46 5.10 6.60
N ILE A 151 -0.27 5.97 7.58
CA ILE A 151 0.95 6.03 8.38
C ILE A 151 0.65 5.44 9.75
N ILE A 152 1.38 4.38 10.10
CA ILE A 152 1.26 3.66 11.36
C ILE A 152 2.42 4.06 12.28
N HIS A 153 2.08 4.57 13.46
CA HIS A 153 3.04 5.00 14.46
C HIS A 153 3.25 3.96 15.54
N GLY A 154 4.47 3.90 16.08
CA GLY A 154 4.77 2.94 17.13
C GLY A 154 6.20 2.97 17.65
N LYS A 155 6.58 1.89 18.34
CA LYS A 155 7.95 1.59 18.77
C LYS A 155 8.49 0.42 17.95
N GLN A 156 9.75 0.54 17.53
CA GLN A 156 10.44 -0.45 16.70
C GLN A 156 9.72 -0.73 15.37
N THR A 157 9.05 0.28 14.81
CA THR A 157 8.29 0.10 13.57
C THR A 157 9.19 -0.17 12.36
N ASP A 158 10.45 0.26 12.45
CA ASP A 158 11.49 -0.03 11.45
C ASP A 158 11.82 -1.52 11.36
N ALA A 159 11.58 -2.28 12.44
CA ALA A 159 11.84 -3.71 12.50
C ALA A 159 10.65 -4.57 12.03
N VAL A 160 9.55 -3.96 11.56
CA VAL A 160 8.41 -4.69 11.01
C VAL A 160 8.82 -5.41 9.71
N PRO A 161 8.76 -6.75 9.65
CA PRO A 161 9.16 -7.50 8.46
C PRO A 161 8.26 -7.20 7.26
N ALA A 162 8.81 -7.29 6.05
CA ALA A 162 8.08 -7.02 4.81
C ALA A 162 6.80 -7.86 4.66
N SER A 163 6.82 -9.11 5.11
CA SER A 163 5.63 -10.00 5.14
C SER A 163 4.49 -9.40 5.97
N TYR A 164 4.80 -8.91 7.18
CA TYR A 164 3.80 -8.29 8.05
C TYR A 164 3.33 -6.95 7.49
N ARG A 165 4.20 -6.16 6.84
CA ARG A 165 3.80 -4.94 6.12
C ARG A 165 2.78 -5.24 5.01
N ARG A 166 3.03 -6.27 4.20
CA ARG A 166 2.11 -6.73 3.14
C ARG A 166 0.79 -7.23 3.72
N TYR A 167 0.84 -8.02 4.80
CA TYR A 167 -0.35 -8.47 5.52
C TYR A 167 -1.21 -7.27 5.96
N MET A 168 -0.62 -6.29 6.64
CA MET A 168 -1.35 -5.10 7.10
C MET A 168 -1.93 -4.31 5.93
N ALA A 169 -1.16 -4.08 4.87
CA ALA A 169 -1.65 -3.40 3.67
C ALA A 169 -2.86 -4.12 3.07
N LYS A 170 -2.80 -5.45 2.92
CA LYS A 170 -3.92 -6.26 2.41
C LYS A 170 -5.14 -6.20 3.32
N ARG A 171 -4.96 -6.24 4.65
CA ARG A 171 -6.07 -6.15 5.61
C ARG A 171 -6.73 -4.77 5.63
N PHE A 172 -5.94 -3.69 5.68
CA PHE A 172 -6.49 -2.34 5.59
C PHE A 172 -7.23 -2.13 4.27
N HIS A 173 -6.65 -2.57 3.15
CA HIS A 173 -7.28 -2.47 1.83
C HIS A 173 -8.64 -3.16 1.81
N LYS A 174 -8.72 -4.40 2.33
CA LYS A 174 -9.96 -5.18 2.42
C LYS A 174 -11.01 -4.54 3.34
N VAL A 175 -10.63 -4.14 4.56
CA VAL A 175 -11.56 -3.56 5.55
C VAL A 175 -12.09 -2.21 5.08
N LEU A 176 -11.25 -1.43 4.40
CA LEU A 176 -11.65 -0.16 3.81
C LEU A 176 -12.36 -0.34 2.46
N GLN A 177 -12.37 -1.52 1.84
CA GLN A 177 -13.01 -1.76 0.53
C GLN A 177 -12.47 -0.83 -0.57
N LEU A 178 -11.14 -0.71 -0.67
CA LEU A 178 -10.45 0.22 -1.57
C LEU A 178 -10.30 -0.32 -3.01
N SER A 179 -11.35 -0.88 -3.60
CA SER A 179 -11.24 -1.39 -4.98
C SER A 179 -10.94 -0.28 -5.99
N GLY A 180 -10.09 -0.61 -6.96
CA GLY A 180 -9.64 0.32 -8.00
C GLY A 180 -8.49 1.24 -7.60
N THR A 181 -8.04 1.25 -6.34
CA THR A 181 -6.87 2.06 -5.91
C THR A 181 -5.87 1.22 -5.12
N PRO A 182 -4.56 1.41 -5.34
CA PRO A 182 -3.56 0.83 -4.44
C PRO A 182 -3.59 1.54 -3.08
N LEU A 183 -3.17 0.84 -2.02
CA LEU A 183 -3.02 1.40 -0.68
C LEU A 183 -1.55 1.35 -0.27
N ARG A 184 -1.01 2.48 0.18
CA ARG A 184 0.35 2.54 0.73
C ARG A 184 0.31 2.55 2.26
N VAL A 185 1.00 1.60 2.89
CA VAL A 185 1.16 1.56 4.35
C VAL A 185 2.61 1.86 4.72
N GLU A 186 2.80 2.93 5.48
CA GLU A 186 4.09 3.35 6.00
C GLU A 186 4.15 3.17 7.51
N PHE A 187 5.35 2.96 8.01
CA PHE A 187 5.62 2.75 9.43
C PHE A 187 6.57 3.83 9.87
N ARG A 188 6.19 4.58 10.91
CA ARG A 188 7.01 5.65 11.47
C ARG A 188 7.28 5.40 12.94
N THR A 189 8.55 5.28 13.28
CA THR A 189 8.98 5.30 14.68
C THR A 189 8.98 6.76 15.12
N GLY A 190 8.31 7.07 16.24
CA GLY A 190 8.39 8.41 16.81
C GLY A 190 9.85 8.76 17.09
N GLY A 191 10.31 9.92 16.63
CA GLY A 191 11.61 10.45 17.01
C GLY A 191 11.69 10.53 18.53
N ASN A 192 12.79 10.06 19.11
CA ASN A 192 13.04 10.29 20.54
C ASN A 192 13.56 11.73 20.68
N PRO A 193 12.78 12.69 21.20
CA PRO A 193 13.23 14.09 21.33
C PRO A 193 14.43 14.25 22.27
N PHE A 194 14.80 13.20 23.01
CA PHE A 194 15.97 13.18 23.89
C PHE A 194 17.23 12.57 23.24
N LYS A 195 17.16 12.06 22.00
CA LYS A 195 18.30 11.39 21.34
C LYS A 195 19.47 12.34 21.07
N GLU A 196 19.18 13.63 20.88
CA GLU A 196 20.21 14.67 20.69
C GLU A 196 20.68 15.30 22.02
N LYS A 197 19.82 15.35 23.04
CA LYS A 197 20.19 15.87 24.37
C LYS A 197 21.24 15.02 25.08
N GLY A 198 21.37 13.74 24.73
CA GLY A 198 22.40 12.84 25.27
C GLY A 198 23.84 13.14 24.82
N LYS A 199 24.04 13.98 23.80
CA LYS A 199 25.40 14.41 23.37
C LYS A 199 25.89 15.67 24.09
N ARG A 200 25.06 16.33 24.90
CA ARG A 200 25.44 17.52 25.68
C ARG A 200 25.33 17.25 27.18
N SER A 201 26.34 16.55 27.71
CA SER A 201 26.94 16.70 29.06
C SER A 201 27.41 15.35 29.59
N SER A 202 28.69 15.02 29.35
CA SER A 202 29.41 14.00 30.12
C SER A 202 29.71 14.44 31.57
N LYS A 203 29.19 15.60 32.01
CA LYS A 203 29.33 16.07 33.38
C LYS A 203 28.32 15.32 34.25
N LEU A 204 28.82 14.38 35.04
CA LEU A 204 28.10 13.74 36.15
C LEU A 204 27.33 14.81 36.94
N THR A 205 26.05 14.56 37.23
CA THR A 205 25.27 15.45 38.10
C THR A 205 25.88 15.50 39.50
N PRO A 206 25.68 16.58 40.28
CA PRO A 206 26.23 16.69 41.64
C PRO A 206 25.94 15.47 42.54
N GLY A 207 24.72 14.90 42.43
CA GLY A 207 24.35 13.68 43.15
C GLY A 207 25.04 12.41 42.66
N GLN A 208 25.37 12.32 41.36
CA GLN A 208 26.16 11.21 40.80
C GLN A 208 27.63 11.30 41.25
N LYS A 209 28.21 12.51 41.31
CA LYS A 209 29.56 12.74 41.86
C LYS A 209 29.64 12.36 43.34
N TYR A 210 28.65 12.76 44.14
CA TYR A 210 28.57 12.41 45.56
C TYR A 210 28.55 10.89 45.79
N ARG A 211 27.76 10.15 45.00
CA ARG A 211 27.69 8.68 45.09
C ARG A 211 28.97 7.98 44.65
N LEU A 212 29.72 8.55 43.70
CA LEU A 212 31.01 8.00 43.28
C LEU A 212 32.07 8.17 44.37
N ASN A 213 32.17 9.38 44.95
CA ASN A 213 33.13 9.67 46.02
C ASN A 213 32.87 8.81 47.27
N LYS A 214 31.59 8.64 47.65
CA LYS A 214 31.21 7.81 48.80
C LYS A 214 31.50 6.31 48.61
N LYS A 215 31.61 5.84 47.36
CA LYS A 215 32.02 4.45 47.06
C LYS A 215 33.55 4.28 47.14
N GLY A 216 34.32 5.29 46.75
CA GLY A 216 35.78 5.29 46.86
C GLY A 216 36.28 5.34 48.30
N GLU A 217 35.55 6.02 49.20
CA GLU A 217 35.89 6.11 50.63
C GLU A 217 35.59 4.83 51.42
N ARG A 218 34.74 3.93 50.90
CA ARG A 218 34.41 2.63 51.55
C ARG A 218 35.31 1.48 51.09
N SER A 219 36.24 1.75 50.18
CA SER A 219 37.15 0.76 49.59
C SER A 219 38.62 1.03 49.95
N ARG A 220 38.87 1.89 50.95
CA ARG A 220 40.12 2.07 51.68
C ARG A 220 39.86 1.75 53.15
#